data_AF-A0A961G6G4-F1
#
_entry.id   AF-A0A961G6G4-F1
#
_cell.length_a   1.000
_cell.length_b   1.000
_cell.length_c   1.000
_cell.angle_alpha   90.00
_cell.angle_beta   90.00
_cell.angle_gamma   90.00
#
_symmetry.space_group_name_H-M   'P 1'
#
loop_
_entity.id
_entity.type
_entity.pdbx_description
1 polymer ?
#
loop_
_entity_poly.entity_id
_entity_poly.type
_entity_poly.pdbx_seq_one_letter_code
_entity_poly.pdbx_strand_id
1 'polypeptide(L)' 'LIPAAASLPLFELAGTVTPTPTNPLGAKGIGEAGAIGSTPAIVNAVCDALGTDDIQIPLTPGKVWEKIPR' A
#
# COMPACT_ATOMS: atom_id res chain seq x y z
N LEU A 1 8.87 -1.78 13.49
CA LEU A 1 7.52 -1.42 13.96
C LEU A 1 6.60 -2.54 13.51
N ILE A 2 5.82 -3.14 14.41
CA ILE A 2 4.84 -4.19 14.09
C ILE A 2 3.48 -3.64 14.51
N PRO A 3 2.48 -3.56 13.62
CA PRO A 3 1.21 -2.94 13.95
C PRO A 3 0.41 -3.81 14.93
N ALA A 4 -0.25 -3.15 15.88
CA ALA A 4 -1.32 -3.78 16.66
C ALA A 4 -2.62 -3.80 15.85
N ALA A 5 -3.60 -4.59 16.27
CA ALA A 5 -4.90 -4.67 15.60
C ALA A 5 -5.58 -3.29 15.45
N ALA A 6 -5.49 -2.44 16.48
CA ALA A 6 -6.06 -1.09 16.46
C ALA A 6 -5.33 -0.11 15.52
N SER A 7 -4.16 -0.48 14.99
CA SER A 7 -3.37 0.36 14.07
C SER A 7 -3.65 0.04 12.59
N LEU A 8 -4.45 -0.98 12.30
CA LEU A 8 -4.80 -1.34 10.93
C LEU A 8 -6.04 -0.56 10.48
N PRO A 9 -6.08 -0.11 9.20
CA PRO A 9 -7.31 0.39 8.62
C PRO A 9 -8.32 -0.76 8.41
N LEU A 10 -9.57 -0.41 8.15
CA LEU A 10 -10.52 -1.36 7.57
C LEU A 10 -10.15 -1.61 6.11
N PHE A 11 -10.30 -2.86 5.66
CA PHE A 11 -9.98 -3.27 4.30
C PHE A 11 -11.25 -3.48 3.48
N GLU A 12 -11.28 -2.92 2.28
CA GLU A 12 -12.25 -3.27 1.25
C GLU A 12 -11.59 -4.22 0.24
N LEU A 13 -12.32 -5.26 -0.16
CA LEU A 13 -11.83 -6.27 -1.09
C LEU A 13 -12.61 -6.18 -2.41
N ALA A 14 -11.87 -6.17 -3.52
CA ALA A 14 -12.41 -6.28 -4.86
C ALA A 14 -11.60 -7.29 -5.67
N GLY A 15 -12.20 -7.89 -6.70
CA GLY A 15 -11.53 -8.89 -7.50
C GLY A 15 -12.14 -9.07 -8.89
N THR A 16 -11.29 -9.47 -9.82
CA THR A 16 -11.65 -9.87 -11.18
C THR A 16 -10.96 -11.18 -11.50
N VAL A 17 -11.54 -12.00 -12.38
CA VAL A 17 -10.97 -13.30 -12.75
C VAL A 17 -10.39 -13.24 -14.16
N THR A 18 -9.07 -13.38 -14.25
CA THR A 18 -8.35 -13.57 -15.51
C THR A 18 -7.49 -14.83 -15.38
N PRO A 19 -7.95 -15.99 -15.89
CA PRO A 19 -7.23 -17.26 -15.75
C PRO A 19 -5.82 -17.21 -16.35
N THR A 20 -4.89 -18.02 -15.84
CA THR A 20 -3.60 -18.24 -16.50
C THR A 20 -3.64 -19.46 -17.43
N PRO A 21 -2.99 -19.43 -18.60
CA PRO A 21 -2.85 -20.62 -19.44
C PRO A 21 -1.77 -21.60 -18.93
N THR A 22 -1.00 -21.23 -17.90
CA THR A 22 0.23 -21.94 -17.50
C THR A 22 0.02 -23.12 -16.54
N ASN A 23 -1.18 -23.30 -16.00
CA ASN A 23 -1.51 -24.46 -15.19
C ASN A 23 -2.98 -24.89 -15.40
N PRO A 24 -3.31 -26.18 -15.21
CA PRO A 24 -4.65 -26.71 -15.47
C PRO A 24 -5.78 -26.09 -14.64
N LEU A 25 -5.44 -25.47 -13.50
CA LEU A 25 -6.42 -24.84 -12.60
C LEU A 25 -6.73 -23.39 -13.00
N GLY A 26 -5.94 -22.80 -13.91
CA GLY A 26 -6.03 -21.37 -14.24
C GLY A 26 -5.66 -20.44 -13.06
N ALA A 27 -5.06 -20.98 -11.99
CA ALA A 27 -4.81 -20.28 -10.74
C ALA A 27 -3.53 -19.43 -10.79
N LYS A 28 -3.52 -18.30 -10.07
CA LYS A 28 -2.37 -17.41 -9.92
C LYS A 28 -2.03 -17.24 -8.44
N GLY A 29 -0.75 -17.05 -8.12
CA GLY A 29 -0.32 -16.71 -6.77
C GLY A 29 -0.74 -15.29 -6.38
N ILE A 30 -1.14 -15.09 -5.11
CA ILE A 30 -1.60 -13.80 -4.59
C ILE A 30 -0.98 -13.42 -3.24
N GLY A 31 -0.22 -14.32 -2.59
CA GLY A 31 0.25 -14.14 -1.21
C GLY A 31 1.04 -12.85 -0.95
N GLU A 32 1.79 -12.38 -1.96
CA GLU A 32 2.62 -11.17 -1.85
C GLU A 32 1.93 -9.92 -2.41
N ALA A 33 0.85 -10.06 -3.18
CA ALA A 33 0.27 -8.94 -3.94
C ALA A 33 -0.19 -7.79 -3.05
N GLY A 34 -0.81 -8.10 -1.90
CA GLY A 34 -1.20 -7.10 -0.92
C GLY A 34 -0.01 -6.41 -0.24
N ALA A 35 1.04 -7.17 0.11
CA ALA A 35 2.25 -6.61 0.73
C ALA A 35 3.02 -5.70 -0.24
N ILE A 36 3.09 -6.10 -1.51
CA ILE A 36 3.76 -5.33 -2.57
C ILE A 36 2.95 -4.07 -2.91
N GLY A 37 1.64 -4.19 -3.14
CA GLY A 37 0.81 -3.08 -3.62
C GLY A 37 0.48 -2.03 -2.55
N SER A 38 0.32 -2.44 -1.29
CA SER A 38 -0.10 -1.52 -0.21
C SER A 38 0.93 -0.44 0.10
N THR A 39 2.22 -0.78 0.13
CA THR A 39 3.30 0.17 0.47
C THR A 39 3.33 1.40 -0.46
N PRO A 40 3.43 1.26 -1.80
CA PRO A 40 3.43 2.40 -2.70
C PRO A 40 2.07 3.12 -2.74
N ALA A 41 0.95 2.42 -2.53
CA ALA A 41 -0.37 3.06 -2.48
C ALA A 41 -0.46 4.09 -1.33
N ILE A 42 -0.01 3.73 -0.13
CA ILE A 42 0.02 4.65 1.03
C ILE A 42 1.03 5.78 0.81
N VAL A 43 2.23 5.48 0.29
CA VAL A 43 3.24 6.52 0.01
C VAL A 43 2.69 7.55 -0.98
N ASN A 44 2.11 7.09 -2.10
CA ASN A 44 1.52 7.98 -3.09
C ASN A 44 0.36 8.81 -2.52
N ALA A 45 -0.48 8.24 -1.66
CA ALA A 45 -1.55 8.97 -1.00
C ALA A 45 -1.04 10.10 -0.09
N VAL A 46 0.08 9.87 0.62
CA VAL A 46 0.72 10.92 1.43
C VAL A 46 1.38 11.96 0.54
N CYS A 47 2.07 11.56 -0.53
CA CYS A 47 2.65 12.48 -1.50
C CYS A 47 1.59 13.40 -2.14
N ASP A 48 0.46 12.82 -2.54
CA ASP A 48 -0.70 13.53 -3.09
C ASP A 48 -1.25 14.56 -2.09
N ALA A 49 -1.46 14.14 -0.83
CA ALA A 49 -1.97 15.01 0.23
C ALA A 49 -1.02 16.19 0.57
N LEU A 50 0.29 15.98 0.46
CA LEU A 50 1.30 17.00 0.77
C LEU A 50 1.70 17.84 -0.46
N GLY A 51 1.34 17.42 -1.67
CA GLY A 51 1.78 18.05 -2.91
C GLY A 51 3.29 17.92 -3.15
N THR A 52 3.92 16.83 -2.68
CA THR A 52 5.36 16.58 -2.85
C THR A 52 5.64 15.11 -3.11
N ASP A 53 6.63 14.82 -3.95
CA ASP A 53 7.20 13.48 -4.16
C ASP A 53 8.47 13.23 -3.32
N ASP A 54 8.93 14.25 -2.58
CA ASP A 54 10.14 14.19 -1.76
C ASP A 54 9.84 13.75 -0.31
N ILE A 55 9.47 12.47 -0.15
CA ILE A 55 9.34 11.84 1.17
C ILE A 55 9.84 10.39 1.14
N GLN A 56 10.66 10.03 2.14
CA GLN A 56 11.28 8.71 2.24
C GLN A 56 10.66 7.86 3.34
N ILE A 57 10.35 6.59 3.02
CA ILE A 57 9.86 5.62 3.99
C ILE A 57 10.88 5.35 5.12
N PRO A 58 10.44 4.91 6.32
CA PRO A 58 9.05 4.82 6.77
C PRO A 58 8.42 6.21 6.98
N LEU A 59 7.12 6.33 6.70
CA LEU A 59 6.33 7.56 6.86
C LEU A 59 6.00 7.80 8.34
N THR A 60 7.03 8.08 9.15
CA THR A 60 6.82 8.42 10.56
C THR A 60 6.13 9.78 10.69
N PRO A 61 5.35 10.03 11.76
CA PRO A 61 4.69 11.31 11.97
C PRO A 61 5.62 12.53 11.88
N GLY A 62 6.86 12.42 12.39
CA GLY A 62 7.85 13.50 12.30
C GLY A 62 8.27 13.83 10.86
N LYS A 63 8.56 12.81 10.04
CA LYS A 63 8.91 13.03 8.62
C LYS A 63 7.76 13.62 7.82
N VAL A 64 6.52 13.18 8.09
CA VAL A 64 5.33 13.74 7.46
C VAL A 64 5.14 15.19 7.88
N TRP A 65 5.28 15.49 9.18
CA TRP A 65 5.14 16.84 9.73
C TRP A 65 6.11 17.86 9.10
N GLU A 66 7.38 17.47 8.91
CA GLU A 66 8.40 18.32 8.28
C GLU A 66 8.06 18.69 6.83
N LYS A 67 7.22 17.90 6.16
CA LYS A 67 6.83 18.07 4.76
C LYS A 67 5.49 18.78 4.57
N ILE A 68 4.80 19.15 5.65
CA ILE A 68 3.56 19.92 5.57
C ILE A 68 3.88 21.34 5.06
N PRO A 69 3.26 21.80 3.97
CA PRO A 69 3.40 23.18 3.49
C PRO A 69 2.98 24.19 4.57
N ARG A 70 3.70 25.31 4.66
CA ARG A 70 3.37 26.41 5.58
C ARG A 70 2.32 27.35 5.02
#